data_AF-A0A1J3FKY6-F1
#
_entry.id   AF-A0A1J3FKY6-F1
#
_cell.length_a   1.000
_cell.length_b   1.000
_cell.length_c   1.000
_cell.angle_alpha   90.00
_cell.angle_beta   90.00
_cell.angle_gamma   90.00
#
_symmetry.space_group_name_H-M   'P 1'
#
loop_
_entity.id
_entity.type
_entity.pdbx_description
1 polymer ?
#
loop_
_entity_poly.entity_id
_entity_poly.type
_entity_poly.pdbx_seq_one_letter_code
_entity_poly.pdbx_strand_id
1 'polypeptide(L)'
;HISQDCKHLLSRVFVANSIKRITIAEIKKHPWFLKNLPRELTETAQAAYFRKENPTFSLQSVEEIMKIVEEAKTPPPVSRSIGAFGWGGEEDAEEEVEEVEEEDEDGEEDVYDKTVKQVHASGEVRVS
;
A
#
# COMPACT_ATOMS: atom_id res chain seq x y z
N HIS A 1 -3.48 -22.01 28.57
CA HIS A 1 -4.96 -22.09 28.42
C HIS A 1 -5.47 -20.83 27.74
N ILE A 2 -6.47 -20.95 26.85
CA ILE A 2 -7.07 -19.83 26.11
C ILE A 2 -8.52 -19.64 26.59
N SER A 3 -9.01 -18.40 26.73
CA SER A 3 -10.38 -18.12 27.16
C SER A 3 -11.42 -18.63 26.16
N GLN A 4 -12.63 -18.89 26.64
CA GLN A 4 -13.71 -19.40 25.78
C GLN A 4 -14.08 -18.41 24.69
N ASP A 5 -14.13 -17.11 25.00
CA ASP A 5 -14.41 -16.06 24.03
C ASP A 5 -13.32 -15.99 22.94
N CYS A 6 -12.06 -16.25 23.28
CA CYS A 6 -10.98 -16.30 22.31
C CYS A 6 -11.17 -17.48 21.34
N LYS A 7 -11.47 -18.67 21.86
CA LYS A 7 -11.74 -19.86 21.05
C LYS A 7 -12.94 -19.64 20.12
N HIS A 8 -13.98 -18.99 20.62
CA HIS A 8 -15.16 -18.63 19.85
C HIS A 8 -14.84 -17.63 18.73
N LEU A 9 -14.00 -16.63 19.00
CA LEU A 9 -13.56 -15.70 17.96
C LEU A 9 -12.77 -16.44 16.87
N LEU A 10 -11.79 -17.25 17.26
CA LEU A 10 -10.94 -17.99 16.33
C LEU A 10 -11.74 -18.97 15.46
N SER A 11 -12.76 -19.64 16.02
CA SER A 11 -13.60 -20.56 15.25
C SER A 11 -14.41 -19.86 14.16
N ARG A 12 -14.76 -18.58 14.35
CA ARG A 12 -15.46 -17.78 13.34
C ARG A 12 -14.52 -17.10 12.33
N VAL A 13 -13.24 -16.90 12.68
CA VAL A 13 -12.20 -16.36 11.77
C VAL A 13 -11.70 -17.44 10.82
N PHE A 14 -11.38 -18.63 11.35
CA PHE A 14 -10.84 -19.74 10.55
C PHE A 14 -11.95 -20.58 9.91
N VAL A 15 -12.78 -19.92 9.10
CA VAL A 15 -13.84 -20.53 8.28
C VAL A 15 -13.40 -20.53 6.82
N ALA A 16 -13.43 -21.71 6.18
CA ALA A 16 -13.03 -21.89 4.79
C ALA A 16 -13.88 -21.07 3.81
N ASN A 17 -15.20 -21.01 4.06
CA ASN A 17 -16.12 -20.20 3.28
C ASN A 17 -16.02 -18.71 3.70
N SER A 18 -15.60 -17.84 2.79
CA SER A 18 -15.44 -16.40 3.02
C SER A 18 -16.76 -15.69 3.37
N ILE A 19 -17.89 -16.12 2.78
CA ILE A 19 -19.21 -15.53 3.02
C ILE A 19 -19.69 -15.80 4.46
N LYS A 20 -19.28 -16.93 5.04
CA LYS A 20 -19.65 -17.33 6.42
C LYS A 20 -18.64 -16.87 7.47
N ARG A 21 -17.49 -16.32 7.05
CA ARG A 21 -16.44 -15.84 7.95
C ARG A 21 -16.94 -14.59 8.68
N ILE A 22 -16.57 -14.46 9.95
CA ILE A 22 -16.90 -13.27 10.74
C ILE A 22 -16.36 -12.00 10.06
N THR A 23 -17.18 -10.96 10.02
CA THR A 23 -16.83 -9.65 9.46
C THR A 23 -16.06 -8.80 10.46
N ILE A 24 -15.33 -7.79 9.98
CA ILE A 24 -14.63 -6.83 10.85
C ILE A 24 -15.61 -6.11 11.81
N ALA A 25 -16.82 -5.78 11.34
CA ALA A 25 -17.85 -5.15 12.16
C ALA A 25 -18.31 -6.06 13.33
N GLU A 26 -18.39 -7.37 13.11
CA GLU A 26 -18.69 -8.34 14.16
C GLU A 26 -17.50 -8.58 15.09
N ILE A 27 -16.26 -8.58 14.56
CA ILE A 27 -15.04 -8.67 15.38
C ILE A 27 -14.97 -7.47 16.33
N LYS A 28 -15.19 -6.24 15.84
CA LYS A 28 -15.21 -5.01 16.67
C LYS A 28 -16.21 -5.07 17.82
N LYS A 29 -17.30 -5.85 17.68
CA LYS A 29 -18.34 -6.03 18.70
C LYS A 29 -18.11 -7.27 19.58
N HIS A 30 -17.11 -8.09 19.28
CA HIS A 30 -16.90 -9.35 19.97
C HIS A 30 -16.37 -9.12 21.41
N PRO A 31 -16.90 -9.81 22.44
CA PRO A 31 -16.48 -9.60 23.83
C PRO A 31 -14.98 -9.74 24.07
N TRP A 32 -14.35 -10.71 23.38
CA TRP A 32 -12.89 -10.88 23.44
C TRP A 32 -12.12 -9.68 22.88
N PHE A 33 -12.63 -9.02 21.83
CA PHE A 33 -11.99 -7.85 21.21
C PHE A 33 -12.18 -6.59 22.07
N LEU A 34 -13.33 -6.45 22.71
CA LEU A 34 -13.63 -5.33 23.60
C LEU A 34 -12.92 -5.44 24.96
N LYS A 35 -12.48 -6.64 25.34
CA LYS A 35 -11.79 -6.86 26.60
C LYS A 35 -10.42 -6.17 26.58
N ASN A 36 -10.26 -5.18 27.47
CA ASN A 36 -9.05 -4.35 27.57
C ASN A 36 -8.69 -3.58 26.30
N LEU A 37 -9.68 -3.26 25.44
CA LEU A 37 -9.44 -2.40 24.29
C LEU A 37 -9.04 -1.00 24.78
N PRO A 38 -7.85 -0.49 24.42
CA PRO A 38 -7.44 0.86 24.76
C PRO A 38 -8.48 1.88 24.31
N ARG A 39 -8.74 2.90 25.14
CA ARG A 39 -9.78 3.91 24.86
C ARG A 39 -9.51 4.63 23.55
N GLU A 40 -8.24 4.80 23.20
CA GLU A 40 -7.74 5.44 21.98
C GLU A 40 -8.14 4.68 20.72
N LEU A 41 -8.31 3.36 20.82
CA LEU A 41 -8.73 2.51 19.70
C LEU A 41 -10.25 2.38 19.60
N THR A 42 -11.00 2.97 20.52
CA THR A 42 -12.47 2.98 20.43
C THR A 42 -12.93 3.83 19.26
N GLU A 43 -14.09 3.48 18.71
CA GLU A 43 -14.71 4.21 17.61
C GLU A 43 -14.94 5.69 17.96
N THR A 44 -15.26 5.98 19.22
CA THR A 44 -15.40 7.34 19.73
C THR A 44 -14.09 8.13 19.69
N ALA A 45 -12.97 7.51 20.04
CA ALA A 45 -11.66 8.16 20.03
C ALA A 45 -11.15 8.36 18.60
N GLN A 46 -11.35 7.37 17.72
CA GLN A 46 -11.07 7.52 16.29
C GLN A 46 -11.92 8.65 15.68
N ALA A 47 -13.23 8.66 15.96
CA ALA A 47 -14.11 9.73 15.51
C ALA A 47 -13.75 11.10 16.08
N ALA A 48 -13.07 11.18 17.24
CA ALA A 48 -12.52 12.42 17.75
C ALA A 48 -11.25 12.83 17.00
N TYR A 49 -10.33 11.88 16.75
CA TYR A 49 -9.08 12.13 16.01
C TYR A 49 -9.34 12.68 14.61
N PHE A 50 -10.29 12.11 13.85
CA PHE A 50 -10.63 12.57 12.50
C PHE A 50 -11.47 13.86 12.46
N ARG A 51 -11.74 14.51 13.60
CA ARG A 51 -12.40 15.83 13.58
C ARG A 51 -11.41 16.86 13.08
N LYS A 52 -11.87 17.72 12.18
CA LYS A 52 -11.11 18.86 11.64
C LYS A 52 -10.53 19.79 12.71
N GLU A 53 -11.09 19.76 13.92
CA GLU A 53 -10.66 20.54 15.09
C GLU A 53 -9.50 19.90 15.86
N ASN A 54 -9.07 18.67 15.52
CA ASN A 54 -7.94 18.03 16.18
C ASN A 54 -6.62 18.58 15.64
N PRO A 55 -5.77 19.21 16.46
CA PRO A 55 -4.52 19.83 16.00
C PRO A 55 -3.45 18.80 15.58
N THR A 56 -3.66 17.51 15.88
CA THR A 56 -2.81 16.40 15.45
C THR A 56 -3.29 15.75 14.15
N PHE A 57 -4.46 16.13 13.64
CA PHE A 57 -4.98 15.66 12.38
C PHE A 57 -4.34 16.46 11.23
N SER A 58 -3.84 15.76 10.20
CA SER A 58 -3.31 16.45 9.02
C SER A 58 -4.45 17.18 8.31
N LEU A 59 -4.29 18.50 8.16
CA LEU A 59 -5.24 19.34 7.44
C LEU A 59 -4.99 19.32 5.92
N GLN A 60 -4.01 18.54 5.46
CA GLN A 60 -3.64 18.48 4.06
C GLN A 60 -4.77 17.86 3.23
N SER A 61 -5.18 18.55 2.16
CA SER A 61 -6.22 18.04 1.27
C SER A 61 -5.67 16.96 0.34
N VAL A 62 -6.56 16.18 -0.28
CA VAL A 62 -6.16 15.15 -1.24
C VAL A 62 -5.41 15.76 -2.42
N GLU A 63 -5.81 16.94 -2.87
CA GLU A 63 -5.18 17.67 -3.97
C GLU A 63 -3.75 18.09 -3.63
N GLU A 64 -3.51 18.54 -2.39
CA GLU A 64 -2.18 18.93 -1.94
C GLU A 64 -1.26 17.71 -1.77
N ILE A 65 -1.77 16.60 -1.23
CA ILE A 65 -1.04 15.33 -1.16
C ILE A 65 -0.62 14.90 -2.57
N MET A 66 -1.56 14.88 -3.51
CA MET A 66 -1.28 14.49 -4.90
C MET A 66 -0.27 15.43 -5.56
N LYS A 67 -0.36 16.75 -5.32
CA LYS A 67 0.62 17.71 -5.83
C LYS A 67 2.04 17.41 -5.33
N ILE A 68 2.22 17.15 -4.03
CA ILE A 68 3.53 16.81 -3.46
C ILE A 68 4.05 15.49 -4.05
N VAL A 69 3.18 14.49 -4.20
CA VAL A 69 3.55 13.21 -4.80
C VAL A 69 4.01 13.41 -6.25
N GLU A 70 3.32 14.23 -7.05
CA GLU A 70 3.74 14.53 -8.43
C GLU A 70 5.05 15.32 -8.48
N GLU A 71 5.25 16.29 -7.60
CA GLU A 71 6.50 17.05 -7.51
C GLU A 71 7.68 16.14 -7.15
N ALA A 72 7.49 15.23 -6.18
CA ALA A 72 8.52 14.29 -5.71
C ALA A 72 8.92 13.23 -6.74
N LYS A 73 8.13 13.00 -7.81
CA LYS A 73 8.52 12.11 -8.91
C LYS A 73 9.65 12.68 -9.75
N THR A 74 9.82 14.00 -9.76
CA THR A 74 10.94 14.63 -10.46
C THR A 74 12.16 14.65 -9.54
N PRO A 75 13.25 13.94 -9.89
CA PRO A 75 14.47 14.01 -9.10
C PRO A 75 15.00 15.46 -9.14
N PRO A 76 15.62 15.94 -8.04
CA PRO A 76 16.21 17.26 -8.04
C PRO A 76 17.20 17.37 -9.20
N PRO A 77 17.19 18.47 -9.97
CA PRO A 77 18.23 18.70 -10.95
C PRO A 77 19.56 18.65 -10.22
N VAL A 78 20.47 17.79 -10.67
CA VAL A 78 21.82 17.65 -10.11
C VAL A 78 22.48 19.03 -10.05
N SER A 79 22.39 19.69 -8.89
CA SER A 79 23.12 20.91 -8.65
C SER A 79 24.56 20.48 -8.51
N ARG A 80 25.32 20.64 -9.60
CA ARG A 80 26.79 20.62 -9.71
C ARG A 80 27.47 19.89 -8.55
N SER A 81 28.07 18.73 -8.86
CA SER A 81 29.08 18.04 -8.07
C SER A 81 29.63 18.92 -6.92
N ILE A 82 29.08 18.78 -5.71
CA ILE A 82 29.71 19.34 -4.52
C ILE A 82 30.93 18.47 -4.28
N GLY A 83 32.01 18.80 -4.99
CA GLY A 83 33.36 18.44 -4.63
C GLY A 83 33.67 19.11 -3.30
N ALA A 84 33.27 18.46 -2.20
CA ALA A 84 33.74 18.70 -0.84
C ALA A 84 33.08 17.77 0.20
N PHE A 85 31.99 17.06 -0.14
CA PHE A 85 31.43 16.06 0.78
C PHE A 85 31.12 14.74 0.08
N GLY A 86 32.10 13.85 0.16
CA GLY A 86 31.89 12.42 0.12
C GLY A 86 31.57 11.85 -1.24
N TRP A 87 30.37 12.03 -1.79
CA TRP A 87 29.86 11.14 -2.85
C TRP A 87 29.90 11.79 -4.23
N GLY A 88 31.11 12.02 -4.72
CA GLY A 88 31.37 12.44 -6.09
C GLY A 88 32.54 11.65 -6.64
N GLY A 89 32.26 10.47 -7.18
CA GLY A 89 33.19 9.69 -8.00
C GLY A 89 32.77 9.82 -9.46
N GLU A 90 33.35 10.80 -10.16
CA GLU A 90 33.49 10.73 -11.61
C GLU A 90 34.86 10.08 -11.86
N GLU A 91 34.87 8.86 -12.36
CA GLU A 91 35.98 8.38 -13.17
C GLU A 91 35.39 7.95 -14.51
N ASP A 92 35.55 8.86 -15.46
CA ASP A 92 35.60 8.59 -16.89
C ASP A 92 36.76 7.60 -17.11
N ALA A 93 36.43 6.31 -17.06
CA ALA A 93 37.28 5.24 -17.54
C ALA A 93 36.56 4.66 -18.75
N GLU A 94 37.12 4.96 -19.91
CA GLU A 94 36.88 4.29 -21.18
C GLU A 94 37.11 2.78 -20.97
N GLU A 95 36.08 2.04 -20.55
CA GLU A 95 36.13 0.59 -20.43
C GLU A 95 35.33 -0.01 -21.57
N GLU A 96 36.03 -0.80 -22.38
CA GLU A 96 35.57 -1.44 -23.60
C GLU A 96 34.23 -2.14 -23.35
N VAL A 97 33.22 -1.77 -24.15
CA VAL A 97 31.93 -2.44 -24.16
C VAL A 97 32.17 -3.82 -24.77
N GLU A 98 32.37 -4.85 -23.93
CA GLU A 98 32.14 -6.23 -24.39
C GLU A 98 30.66 -6.28 -24.82
N GLU A 99 30.44 -6.46 -26.13
CA GLU A 99 29.13 -6.78 -26.69
C GLU A 99 28.65 -8.08 -26.05
N VAL A 100 27.88 -7.96 -24.98
CA VAL A 100 27.00 -9.05 -24.55
C VAL A 100 25.88 -9.08 -25.57
N GLU A 101 25.96 -10.04 -26.49
CA GLU A 101 24.81 -10.47 -27.29
C GLU A 101 23.71 -10.87 -26.27
N GLU A 102 22.77 -9.96 -26.02
CA GLU A 102 21.53 -10.33 -25.34
C GLU A 102 20.78 -11.25 -26.30
N GLU A 103 20.93 -12.56 -26.08
CA GLU A 103 20.02 -13.55 -26.64
C GLU A 103 18.60 -13.11 -26.26
N ASP A 104 17.78 -12.84 -27.29
CA ASP A 104 16.36 -12.58 -27.17
C ASP A 104 15.68 -13.74 -26.40
N GLU A 105 15.58 -13.63 -25.07
CA GLU A 105 14.65 -14.46 -24.29
C GLU A 105 13.24 -13.90 -24.51
N ASP A 106 12.62 -14.48 -25.54
CA ASP A 106 11.23 -14.43 -25.93
C ASP A 106 10.29 -13.98 -24.80
N GLY A 107 9.56 -12.90 -25.10
CA GLY A 107 8.65 -12.24 -24.19
C GLY A 107 7.53 -13.17 -23.71
N GLU A 108 7.56 -13.48 -22.42
CA GLU A 108 6.32 -13.70 -21.68
C GLU A 108 5.62 -12.35 -21.54
N GLU A 109 4.81 -12.00 -22.55
CA GLU A 109 3.76 -10.98 -22.40
C GLU A 109 2.95 -11.37 -21.16
N ASP A 110 3.28 -10.70 -20.06
CA ASP A 110 2.83 -10.98 -18.70
C ASP A 110 1.32 -11.24 -18.75
N VAL A 111 0.88 -12.38 -18.21
CA VAL A 111 -0.53 -12.85 -18.30
C VAL A 111 -1.52 -11.74 -17.92
N TYR A 112 -1.09 -10.82 -17.07
CA TYR A 112 -1.77 -9.57 -16.74
C TYR A 112 -2.08 -8.69 -17.94
N ASP A 113 -1.11 -8.38 -18.78
CA ASP A 113 -1.25 -7.45 -19.91
C ASP A 113 -2.19 -8.03 -20.98
N LYS A 114 -2.13 -9.34 -21.20
CA LYS A 114 -3.12 -10.10 -22.01
C LYS A 114 -4.53 -10.00 -21.44
N THR A 115 -4.68 -10.21 -20.13
CA THR A 115 -5.99 -10.20 -19.47
C THR A 115 -6.61 -8.80 -19.48
N VAL A 116 -5.79 -7.76 -19.24
CA VAL A 116 -6.23 -6.36 -19.26
C VAL A 116 -6.70 -5.94 -20.66
N LYS A 117 -5.93 -6.25 -21.70
CA LYS A 117 -6.33 -5.98 -23.10
C LYS A 117 -7.62 -6.70 -23.47
N GLN A 118 -7.79 -7.95 -23.05
CA GLN A 118 -9.00 -8.74 -23.32
C GLN A 118 -10.25 -8.15 -22.66
N VAL A 119 -10.16 -7.70 -21.40
CA VAL A 119 -11.29 -7.07 -20.69
C VAL A 119 -11.67 -5.74 -21.32
N HIS A 120 -10.69 -4.96 -21.77
CA HIS A 120 -10.94 -3.69 -22.46
C HIS A 120 -11.57 -3.93 -23.85
N ALA A 121 -11.16 -4.99 -24.55
CA ALA A 121 -11.70 -5.35 -25.86
C ALA A 121 -13.11 -5.98 -25.80
N SER A 122 -13.44 -6.70 -24.72
CA SER A 122 -14.75 -7.37 -24.58
C SER A 122 -15.88 -6.44 -24.16
N GLY A 123 -15.58 -5.18 -23.79
CA GLY A 123 -16.58 -4.13 -23.52
C GLY A 123 -17.57 -4.43 -22.39
N GLU A 124 -17.34 -5.48 -21.60
CA GLU A 124 -18.30 -5.96 -20.60
C GLU A 124 -17.90 -5.51 -19.20
N VAL A 125 -18.01 -4.20 -18.97
CA VAL A 125 -17.97 -3.63 -17.62
C VAL A 125 -19.42 -3.53 -17.13
N ARG A 126 -19.92 -4.57 -16.47
CA ARG A 126 -21.22 -4.51 -15.78
C ARG A 126 -21.06 -3.74 -14.49
N VAL A 127 -21.25 -2.43 -14.54
CA VAL A 127 -21.48 -1.63 -13.34
C VAL A 127 -22.97 -1.77 -12.99
N SER A 128 -23.27 -2.38 -11.85
CA SER A 128 -24.60 -2.38 -11.21
C SER A 128 -24.43 -2.09 -9.74
#